data_AF-A0A7K8KBN3-F1
#
_entry.id   AF-A0A7K8KBN3-F1
#
_cell.length_a   1.000
_cell.length_b   1.000
_cell.length_c   1.000
_cell.angle_alpha   90.00
_cell.angle_beta   90.00
_cell.angle_gamma   90.00
#
_symmetry.space_group_name_H-M   'P 1'
#
loop_
_entity.id
_entity.type
_entity.pdbx_description
1 polymer ?
#
loop_
_entity_poly.entity_id
_entity_poly.type
_entity_poly.pdbx_seq_one_letter_code
_entity_poly.pdbx_strand_id
1 'polypeptide(L)' 'KGCYSRLRALVPTLPRHRRVSKVELLQHVIDYIWDLQLALQRGPPRPPSAADPPEAPCIPAADRILCR' A
#
# COMPACT_ATOMS: atom_id res chain seq x y z
N LYS A 1 16.46 -6.97 -26.17
CA LYS A 1 15.38 -6.07 -25.65
C LYS A 1 16.03 -5.05 -24.71
N GLY A 2 15.81 -3.74 -24.89
CA GLY A 2 16.45 -2.69 -24.08
C GLY A 2 15.69 -2.34 -22.80
N CYS A 3 16.39 -1.81 -21.79
CA CYS A 3 15.82 -1.46 -20.48
C CYS A 3 14.65 -0.47 -20.60
N TYR A 4 14.78 0.57 -21.43
CA TYR A 4 13.71 1.55 -21.63
C TYR A 4 12.43 0.97 -22.25
N SER A 5 12.53 -0.05 -23.10
CA SER A 5 11.35 -0.74 -23.65
C SER A 5 10.63 -1.53 -22.57
N ARG A 6 11.37 -2.12 -21.63
CA ARG A 6 10.77 -2.82 -20.47
C ARG A 6 10.10 -1.83 -19.53
N LEU A 7 10.74 -0.70 -19.23
CA LEU A 7 10.15 0.36 -18.39
C LEU A 7 8.83 0.88 -18.98
N ARG A 8 8.77 1.08 -20.30
CA ARG A 8 7.53 1.49 -20.99
C ARG A 8 6.37 0.50 -20.86
N ALA A 9 6.66 -0.79 -20.71
CA ALA A 9 5.63 -1.80 -20.52
C ALA A 9 5.13 -1.88 -19.07
N LEU A 10 5.97 -1.49 -18.10
CA LEU A 10 5.69 -1.64 -16.67
C LEU A 10 5.06 -0.41 -16.03
N VAL A 11 5.35 0.79 -16.53
CA VAL A 11 4.88 2.05 -15.93
C VAL A 11 3.52 2.45 -16.55
N PRO A 12 2.40 2.44 -15.79
CA PRO A 12 1.06 2.67 -16.32
C PRO A 12 0.82 4.12 -16.76
N THR A 13 1.52 5.06 -16.14
CA THR A 13 1.35 6.52 -16.33
C THR A 13 2.00 7.05 -17.60
N LEU A 14 2.75 6.21 -18.33
CA LEU A 14 3.44 6.62 -19.54
C LEU A 14 2.50 6.76 -20.74
N PRO A 15 2.61 7.85 -21.51
CA PRO A 15 1.90 7.99 -22.78
C PRO A 15 2.36 6.94 -23.80
N ARG A 16 1.42 6.15 -24.33
CA ARG A 16 1.70 5.09 -25.32
C ARG A 16 1.70 5.57 -26.77
N HIS A 17 1.00 6.66 -27.06
CA HIS A 17 0.78 7.20 -28.41
C HIS A 17 1.70 8.39 -28.76
N ARG A 18 2.70 8.70 -27.91
CA ARG A 18 3.68 9.77 -28.17
C ARG A 18 5.09 9.35 -27.77
N ARG A 19 6.08 10.05 -28.30
CA ARG A 19 7.48 9.88 -27.89
C ARG A 19 7.71 10.60 -26.56
N VAL A 20 8.14 9.86 -25.55
CA VAL A 20 8.64 10.41 -24.28
C VAL A 20 10.16 10.49 -24.28
N SER A 21 10.69 11.55 -23.68
CA SER A 21 12.14 11.70 -23.50
C SER A 21 12.68 10.69 -22.48
N LYS A 22 14.00 10.48 -22.43
CA LYS A 22 14.61 9.61 -21.41
C LYS A 22 14.36 10.16 -20.00
N VAL A 23 14.40 11.48 -19.83
CA VAL A 23 14.21 12.13 -18.53
C VAL A 23 12.77 12.02 -18.07
N GLU A 24 11.82 12.31 -18.95
CA GLU A 24 10.37 12.14 -18.68
C GLU A 24 10.05 10.69 -18.31
N LEU A 25 10.63 9.72 -19.04
CA LEU A 25 10.51 8.31 -18.71
C LEU A 25 11.04 7.98 -17.30
N LEU A 26 12.19 8.52 -16.92
CA LEU A 26 12.77 8.31 -15.60
C LEU A 26 11.92 8.94 -14.50
N GLN A 27 11.34 10.13 -14.72
CA GLN A 27 10.42 10.78 -13.78
C GLN A 27 9.19 9.89 -13.52
N HIS A 28 8.52 9.43 -14.57
CA HIS A 28 7.37 8.53 -14.41
C HIS A 28 7.71 7.21 -13.70
N VAL A 29 8.95 6.70 -13.84
CA VAL A 29 9.41 5.53 -13.10
C VAL A 29 9.56 5.83 -11.61
N ILE A 30 10.13 6.99 -11.27
CA ILE A 30 10.29 7.42 -9.88
C ILE A 30 8.92 7.56 -9.21
N ASP A 31 7.99 8.27 -9.86
CA ASP A 31 6.63 8.47 -9.34
C ASP A 31 5.93 7.12 -9.13
N TYR A 32 6.04 6.21 -10.10
CA TYR A 32 5.40 4.90 -10.01
C TYR A 32 5.98 4.04 -8.89
N ILE A 33 7.31 4.07 -8.68
CA ILE A 33 7.93 3.35 -7.55
C ILE A 33 7.44 3.93 -6.23
N TRP A 34 7.38 5.25 -6.10
CA TRP A 34 6.91 5.92 -4.89
C TRP A 34 5.45 5.53 -4.58
N ASP A 35 4.57 5.58 -5.58
CA ASP A 35 3.16 5.22 -5.43
C ASP A 35 3.00 3.76 -4.99
N LEU A 36 3.77 2.85 -5.59
CA LEU A 36 3.76 1.43 -5.20
C LEU A 36 4.26 1.24 -3.77
N GLN A 37 5.31 1.95 -3.36
CA GLN A 37 5.82 1.90 -1.98
C GLN A 37 4.75 2.37 -0.99
N LEU A 38 4.05 3.46 -1.29
CA LEU A 38 2.96 3.96 -0.45
C LEU A 38 1.79 2.98 -0.38
N ALA A 39 1.39 2.39 -1.50
CA ALA A 39 0.32 1.40 -1.55
C ALA A 39 0.66 0.13 -0.74
N LEU A 40 1.89 -0.34 -0.83
CA LEU A 40 2.36 -1.51 -0.08
C LEU A 40 2.47 -1.23 1.43
N GLN A 41 2.90 -0.04 1.83
CA GLN A 41 2.97 0.37 3.24
C GLN A 41 1.59 0.44 3.90
N ARG A 42 0.54 0.83 3.16
CA ARG A 42 -0.84 0.92 3.68
C ARG A 42 -1.47 -0.44 3.98
N GLY A 43 -0.88 -1.53 3.49
CA GLY A 43 -1.42 -2.88 3.60
C GLY A 43 -2.70 -3.08 2.76
N PRO A 44 -3.15 -4.34 2.59
CA PRO A 44 -4.45 -4.58 1.95
C PRO A 44 -5.54 -3.89 2.79
N PRO A 45 -6.58 -3.31 2.14
CA PRO A 45 -7.74 -2.85 2.87
C PRO A 45 -8.26 -4.04 3.68
N ARG A 46 -8.26 -3.90 5.02
CA ARG A 46 -8.80 -4.93 5.91
C ARG A 46 -10.20 -5.23 5.37
N PRO A 47 -10.51 -6.49 5.01
CA PRO A 47 -11.89 -6.81 4.64
C PRO A 47 -12.79 -6.31 5.77
N PRO A 48 -13.99 -5.80 5.49
CA PRO A 48 -14.95 -5.49 6.55
C PRO A 48 -15.13 -6.80 7.34
N SER A 49 -14.42 -6.90 8.46
CA SER A 49 -14.55 -7.99 9.39
C SER A 49 -16.01 -7.94 9.79
N ALA A 50 -16.73 -9.03 9.50
CA ALA A 50 -18.08 -9.22 9.98
C ALA A 50 -18.12 -8.76 11.44
N ALA A 51 -19.07 -7.89 11.74
CA ALA A 51 -19.41 -7.33 13.05
C ALA A 51 -18.79 -8.11 14.22
N ASP A 52 -17.72 -7.56 14.80
CA ASP A 52 -17.37 -7.89 16.18
C ASP A 52 -18.38 -7.16 17.08
N PRO A 53 -19.08 -7.85 18.01
CA PRO A 53 -19.92 -7.20 19.00
C PRO A 53 -19.07 -6.27 19.90
N PRO A 54 -19.67 -5.29 20.60
CA PRO A 54 -18.92 -4.34 21.41
C PRO A 54 -18.03 -5.09 22.42
N GLU A 55 -16.73 -4.86 22.30
CA GLU A 55 -15.68 -5.34 23.19
C GLU A 55 -16.07 -5.05 24.64
N ALA A 56 -16.44 -6.09 25.39
CA ALA A 56 -16.52 -6.00 26.83
C ALA A 56 -15.12 -5.68 27.36
N PRO A 57 -14.95 -4.69 28.26
CA PRO A 57 -13.63 -4.35 28.80
C PRO A 57 -13.00 -5.58 29.43
N CYS A 58 -11.83 -5.99 28.93
CA CYS A 58 -10.98 -6.99 29.57
C CYS A 58 -10.57 -6.46 30.95
N ILE A 59 -11.32 -6.79 32.00
CA ILE A 59 -10.91 -6.52 33.38
C ILE A 59 -9.68 -7.40 33.67
N PRO A 60 -8.52 -6.84 34.03
CA PRO A 60 -7.36 -7.63 34.42
C PRO A 60 -7.66 -8.43 35.68
N ALA A 61 -7.29 -9.71 35.70
CA ALA A 61 -7.54 -10.65 36.80
C ALA A 61 -6.80 -10.32 38.13
N ALA A 62 -6.21 -9.12 38.26
CA ALA A 62 -5.46 -8.70 39.44
C ALA A 62 -6.34 -8.23 40.62
N ASP A 63 -7.65 -8.00 40.41
CA ASP A 63 -8.52 -7.45 41.46
C ASP A 63 -9.32 -8.51 42.25
N ARG A 64 -9.13 -9.81 41.99
CA ARG A 64 -9.88 -10.87 42.70
C ARG A 64 -9.37 -11.19 44.11
N ILE A 65 -8.32 -10.50 44.60
CA ILE A 65 -7.71 -10.81 45.90
C ILE A 65 -8.21 -9.88 47.03
N LEU A 66 -8.89 -8.75 46.74
CA LEU A 66 -9.31 -7.81 47.79
C LEU A 66 -10.82 -7.86 48.15
N CYS A 67 -11.47 -8.99 47.94
CA CYS A 67 -12.83 -9.21 48.45
C CYS A 67 -12.99 -10.62 49.00
N ARG A 68 -12.39 -10.89 50.17
CA ARG A 68 -13.08 -11.34 51.39
C ARG A 68 -12.08 -11.70 52.49
#